data_AF-A0A4S0JW11-F1
#
_entry.id   AF-A0A4S0JW11-F1
#
_cell.length_a   1.000
_cell.length_b   1.000
_cell.length_c   1.000
_cell.angle_alpha   90.00
_cell.angle_beta   90.00
_cell.angle_gamma   90.00
#
_symmetry.space_group_name_H-M   'P 1'
#
loop_
_entity.id
_entity.type
_entity.pdbx_description
1 polymer ?
#
loop_
_entity_poly.entity_id
_entity_poly.type
_entity_poly.pdbx_seq_one_letter_code
_entity_poly.pdbx_strand_id
1 'polypeptide(L)'
;FSFIAARNLTPHPALRLVVKRFMELLRAFPEIVIAGLFAAIVSTGPIAAIIAIGLHSIGALGKLFYEINENIDMRAEEGLTAVGANWFERVRFADLPQVLPNFVS
;
A
#
# COMPACT_ATOMS: atom_id res chain seq x y z
N PHE A 1 -4.21 -1.58 -1.83
CA PHE A 1 -4.15 -1.55 -0.35
C PHE A 1 -3.73 -0.17 0.18
N SER A 2 -2.98 0.65 -0.56
CA SER A 2 -2.57 2.00 -0.14
C SER A 2 -3.76 2.92 0.22
N PHE A 3 -4.85 2.89 -0.56
CA PHE A 3 -6.08 3.66 -0.24
C PHE A 3 -6.70 3.26 1.11
N ILE A 4 -6.68 1.97 1.46
CA ILE A 4 -7.20 1.46 2.74
C ILE A 4 -6.24 1.77 3.90
N ALA A 5 -4.94 1.94 3.63
CA ALA A 5 -3.95 2.28 4.65
C ALA A 5 -3.94 3.78 5.02
N ALA A 6 -4.39 4.64 4.08
CA ALA A 6 -4.41 6.08 4.24
C ALA A 6 -5.45 6.53 5.27
N ARG A 7 -5.05 7.37 6.23
CA ARG A 7 -5.90 7.79 7.36
C ARG A 7 -7.19 8.50 6.96
N ASN A 8 -7.17 9.25 5.87
CA ASN A 8 -8.26 10.06 5.35
C ASN A 8 -9.24 9.28 4.45
N LEU A 9 -8.79 8.15 3.89
CA LEU A 9 -9.58 7.35 2.93
C LEU A 9 -10.06 6.02 3.51
N THR A 10 -9.64 5.65 4.71
CA THR A 10 -9.95 4.36 5.31
C THR A 10 -11.46 4.20 5.57
N PRO A 11 -12.10 3.11 5.11
CA PRO A 11 -13.50 2.85 5.42
C PRO A 11 -13.71 2.30 6.84
N HIS A 12 -12.72 1.59 7.41
CA HIS A 12 -12.79 1.04 8.77
C HIS A 12 -11.43 1.06 9.50
N PRO A 13 -11.34 1.60 10.72
CA PRO A 13 -10.06 1.73 11.45
C PRO A 13 -9.30 0.41 11.63
N ALA A 14 -10.01 -0.70 11.85
CA ALA A 14 -9.38 -2.02 11.98
C ALA A 14 -8.73 -2.51 10.67
N LEU A 15 -9.35 -2.24 9.51
CA LEU A 15 -8.78 -2.61 8.22
C LEU A 15 -7.47 -1.86 7.97
N ARG A 16 -7.45 -0.57 8.30
CA ARG A 16 -6.22 0.24 8.25
C ARG A 16 -5.13 -0.34 9.13
N LEU A 17 -5.46 -0.72 10.37
CA LEU A 17 -4.48 -1.33 11.27
C LEU A 17 -3.90 -2.61 10.67
N VAL A 18 -4.76 -3.53 10.19
CA VAL A 18 -4.32 -4.80 9.59
C VAL A 18 -3.41 -4.55 8.38
N VAL A 19 -3.80 -3.66 7.48
CA VAL A 19 -3.02 -3.34 6.28
C VAL A 19 -1.68 -2.70 6.66
N LYS A 20 -1.66 -1.74 7.60
CA LYS A 20 -0.40 -1.13 8.08
C LYS A 20 0.52 -2.16 8.71
N ARG A 21 -0.01 -3.04 9.57
CA ARG A 21 0.79 -4.10 10.22
C ARG A 21 1.36 -5.08 9.20
N PHE A 22 0.57 -5.43 8.19
CA PHE A 22 1.06 -6.27 7.09
C PHE A 22 2.23 -5.62 6.35
N MET A 23 2.14 -4.33 6.03
CA MET A 23 3.21 -3.59 5.33
C MET A 23 4.46 -3.40 6.20
N GLU A 24 4.27 -3.18 7.51
CA GLU A 24 5.36 -3.14 8.50
C GLU A 24 6.05 -4.50 8.63
N LEU A 25 5.29 -5.60 8.61
CA LEU A 25 5.83 -6.95 8.67
C LEU A 25 6.68 -7.30 7.45
N LEU A 26 6.23 -6.91 6.24
CA LEU A 26 6.98 -7.14 5.00
C LEU A 26 8.38 -6.50 5.00
N ARG A 27 8.57 -5.42 5.75
CA ARG A 27 9.86 -4.71 5.87
C ARG A 27 10.58 -4.93 7.19
N ALA A 28 10.02 -5.72 8.11
CA ALA A 28 10.55 -5.89 9.45
C ALA A 28 11.89 -6.64 9.44
N PHE A 29 12.08 -7.53 8.46
CA PHE A 29 13.26 -8.36 8.34
C PHE A 29 14.22 -7.82 7.26
N PRO A 30 15.54 -7.84 7.51
CA PRO A 30 16.54 -7.56 6.49
C PRO A 30 16.41 -8.52 5.30
N GLU A 31 16.66 -8.02 4.09
CA GLU A 31 16.53 -8.79 2.85
C GLU A 31 17.40 -10.05 2.85
N ILE A 32 18.61 -9.98 3.42
CA ILE A 32 19.51 -11.14 3.54
C ILE A 32 18.94 -12.27 4.40
N VAL A 33 18.15 -11.93 5.43
CA VAL A 33 17.48 -12.92 6.30
C VAL A 33 16.39 -13.63 5.53
N ILE A 34 15.58 -12.86 4.79
CA ILE A 34 14.51 -13.40 3.94
C ILE A 34 15.12 -14.25 2.81
N ALA A 35 16.17 -13.77 2.16
CA ALA A 35 16.86 -14.50 1.10
C ALA A 35 17.47 -15.81 1.62
N GLY A 36 18.08 -15.82 2.81
CA GLY A 36 18.58 -17.02 3.45
C GLY A 36 17.47 -18.05 3.76
N LEU A 37 16.33 -17.58 4.28
CA LEU A 37 15.15 -18.42 4.51
C LEU A 37 14.64 -19.06 3.21
N PHE A 38 14.44 -18.25 2.16
CA PHE A 38 13.94 -18.77 0.89
C PHE A 38 14.97 -19.62 0.15
N ALA A 39 16.27 -19.38 0.30
CA ALA A 39 17.31 -20.23 -0.26
C ALA A 39 17.21 -21.67 0.28
N ALA A 40 16.84 -21.84 1.56
CA ALA A 40 16.63 -23.15 2.16
C ALA A 40 15.37 -23.88 1.64
N ILE A 41 14.37 -23.14 1.14
CA ILE A 41 13.06 -23.70 0.73
C ILE A 41 13.00 -23.93 -0.78
N VAL A 42 13.47 -22.98 -1.60
CA VAL A 42 13.19 -22.91 -3.05
C VAL A 42 14.43 -23.22 -3.91
N SER A 43 15.54 -23.65 -3.29
CA SER A 43 16.89 -23.82 -3.85
C SER A 43 17.74 -22.53 -3.87
N THR A 44 19.05 -22.70 -3.65
CA THR A 44 20.05 -21.64 -3.63
C THR A 44 20.20 -21.03 -5.03
N GLY A 45 19.66 -19.83 -5.23
CA GLY A 45 19.67 -19.18 -6.53
C GLY A 45 19.00 -17.81 -6.56
N PRO A 46 18.92 -17.15 -7.74
CA PRO A 46 18.39 -15.80 -7.88
C PRO A 46 16.94 -15.66 -7.44
N ILE A 47 16.16 -16.75 -7.46
CA ILE A 47 14.75 -16.78 -7.06
C ILE A 47 14.58 -16.33 -5.60
N ALA A 48 15.43 -16.80 -4.68
CA ALA A 48 15.36 -16.42 -3.27
C ALA A 48 15.62 -14.92 -3.06
N ALA A 49 16.57 -14.35 -3.81
CA ALA A 49 16.86 -12.92 -3.79
C ALA A 49 15.71 -12.09 -4.38
N ILE A 50 15.13 -12.53 -5.50
CA ILE A 50 13.96 -11.86 -6.12
C ILE A 50 12.78 -11.82 -5.15
N ILE A 51 12.50 -12.94 -4.46
CA ILE A 51 11.43 -12.99 -3.45
C ILE A 51 11.74 -12.03 -2.29
N ALA A 52 12.98 -12.04 -1.78
CA ALA A 52 13.38 -11.17 -0.67
C ALA A 52 13.19 -9.69 -1.01
N ILE A 53 13.72 -9.26 -2.16
CA ILE A 53 13.60 -7.89 -2.64
C ILE A 53 12.14 -7.56 -2.94
N GLY A 54 11.39 -8.46 -3.58
CA GLY A 54 9.98 -8.26 -3.90
C GLY A 54 9.12 -8.02 -2.66
N LEU A 55 9.26 -8.87 -1.63
CA LEU A 55 8.51 -8.71 -0.37
C LEU A 55 8.84 -7.38 0.32
N HIS A 56 10.13 -7.05 0.43
CA HIS A 56 10.56 -5.80 1.04
C HIS A 56 10.02 -4.58 0.25
N SER A 57 10.11 -4.65 -1.09
CA SER A 57 9.65 -3.60 -2.00
C SER A 57 8.14 -3.37 -1.92
N ILE A 58 7.32 -4.43 -1.84
CA ILE A 58 5.86 -4.31 -1.65
C ILE A 58 5.57 -3.54 -0.36
N GLY A 59 6.26 -3.88 0.72
CA GLY A 59 6.17 -3.15 1.98
C GLY A 59 6.52 -1.69 1.79
N ALA A 60 7.72 -1.39 1.27
CA ALA A 60 8.26 -0.04 1.07
C ALA A 60 7.35 0.84 0.20
N LEU A 61 7.07 0.41 -1.04
CA LEU A 61 6.20 1.10 -2.00
C LEU A 61 4.81 1.33 -1.41
N GLY A 62 4.32 0.37 -0.65
CA GLY A 62 3.05 0.53 0.01
C GLY A 62 2.97 1.72 0.96
N LYS A 63 4.03 1.96 1.75
CA LYS A 63 4.07 3.16 2.61
C LYS A 63 4.08 4.42 1.81
N LEU A 64 4.94 4.47 0.79
CA LEU A 64 5.05 5.59 -0.11
C LEU A 64 3.68 5.93 -0.74
N PHE A 65 2.97 4.93 -1.28
CA PHE A 65 1.67 5.15 -1.89
C PHE A 65 0.58 5.54 -0.89
N TYR A 66 0.56 5.00 0.34
CA TYR A 66 -0.44 5.47 1.31
C TYR A 66 -0.12 6.89 1.79
N GLU A 67 1.15 7.27 1.94
CA GLU A 67 1.54 8.63 2.32
C GLU A 67 1.14 9.64 1.24
N ILE A 68 1.28 9.29 -0.05
CA ILE A 68 0.74 10.08 -1.16
C ILE A 68 -0.78 10.25 -1.00
N ASN A 69 -1.51 9.17 -0.74
CA ASN A 69 -2.95 9.20 -0.55
C ASN A 69 -3.39 10.05 0.65
N GLU A 70 -2.57 10.13 1.71
CA GLU A 70 -2.84 10.99 2.88
C GLU A 70 -2.70 12.49 2.59
N ASN A 71 -2.19 12.87 1.41
CA ASN A 71 -1.97 14.25 0.98
C ASN A 71 -2.94 14.74 -0.11
N ILE A 72 -3.97 13.98 -0.47
CA ILE A 72 -4.96 14.43 -1.46
C ILE A 72 -5.82 15.60 -0.93
N ASP A 73 -6.39 16.39 -1.83
CA ASP A 73 -7.42 17.38 -1.49
C ASP A 73 -8.77 16.66 -1.24
N MET A 74 -9.30 16.83 -0.03
CA MET A 74 -10.54 16.17 0.41
C MET A 74 -11.80 16.76 -0.23
N ARG A 75 -11.77 17.94 -0.85
CA ARG A 75 -12.97 18.61 -1.38
C ARG A 75 -13.72 17.77 -2.42
N ALA A 76 -12.99 17.07 -3.28
CA ALA A 76 -13.58 16.20 -4.30
C ALA A 76 -14.22 14.94 -3.68
N GLU A 77 -13.59 14.37 -2.65
CA GLU A 77 -14.11 13.23 -1.91
C GLU A 77 -15.38 13.62 -1.15
N GLU A 78 -15.34 14.73 -0.41
CA GLU A 78 -16.45 15.22 0.40
C GLU A 78 -17.67 15.54 -0.47
N GLY A 79 -17.42 16.10 -1.67
CA GLY A 79 -18.45 16.34 -2.68
C GLY A 79 -19.13 15.06 -3.17
N LEU A 80 -18.36 13.99 -3.40
CA LEU A 80 -18.90 12.68 -3.76
C LEU A 80 -19.64 12.02 -2.57
N THR A 81 -19.12 12.16 -1.36
CA THR A 81 -19.79 11.70 -0.14
C THR A 81 -21.15 12.38 0.03
N ALA A 82 -21.26 13.68 -0.26
CA ALA A 82 -22.50 14.45 -0.13
C ALA A 82 -23.63 13.98 -1.08
N VAL A 83 -23.28 13.39 -2.23
CA VAL A 83 -24.26 12.83 -3.19
C VAL A 83 -24.52 11.33 -2.97
N GLY A 84 -23.99 10.75 -1.88
CA GLY A 84 -24.20 9.35 -1.50
C GLY A 84 -23.29 8.36 -2.23
N ALA A 85 -22.16 8.81 -2.79
CA ALA A 85 -21.22 7.92 -3.46
C ALA A 85 -20.61 6.92 -2.47
N ASN A 86 -20.51 5.66 -2.89
CA ASN A 86 -19.87 4.63 -2.10
C ASN A 86 -18.34 4.78 -2.10
N TRP A 87 -17.65 4.00 -1.27
CA TRP A 87 -16.19 4.09 -1.13
C TRP A 87 -15.42 3.87 -2.44
N PHE A 88 -15.85 2.90 -3.26
CA PHE A 88 -15.18 2.61 -4.53
C PHE A 88 -15.34 3.74 -5.55
N GLU A 89 -16.52 4.37 -5.57
CA GLU A 89 -16.78 5.54 -6.42
C GLU A 89 -15.90 6.72 -6.00
N ARG A 90 -15.80 6.99 -4.70
CA ARG A 90 -14.92 8.04 -4.17
C ARG A 90 -13.45 7.81 -4.53
N VAL A 91 -12.95 6.59 -4.29
CA VAL A 91 -11.58 6.21 -4.67
C VAL A 91 -11.34 6.37 -6.16
N ARG A 92 -12.28 5.94 -7.00
CA ARG A 92 -12.09 5.94 -8.46
C ARG A 92 -12.18 7.35 -9.06
N PHE A 93 -13.11 8.17 -8.58
CA PHE A 93 -13.48 9.43 -9.23
C PHE A 93 -12.95 10.68 -8.52
N ALA A 94 -12.60 10.61 -7.22
CA ALA A 94 -11.97 11.71 -6.50
C ALA A 94 -10.48 11.44 -6.20
N ASP A 95 -10.14 10.27 -5.66
CA ASP A 95 -8.81 10.05 -5.09
C ASP A 95 -7.79 9.64 -6.16
N LEU A 96 -8.10 8.60 -6.95
CA LEU A 96 -7.21 8.02 -7.95
C LEU A 96 -6.69 9.06 -8.96
N PRO A 97 -7.51 9.97 -9.54
CA PRO A 97 -7.02 10.96 -10.49
C PRO A 97 -5.96 11.91 -9.91
N GLN A 98 -6.03 12.22 -8.61
CA GLN A 98 -5.08 13.11 -7.95
C GLN A 98 -3.72 12.43 -7.71
N VAL A 99 -3.72 11.13 -7.41
CA VAL A 99 -2.50 10.38 -7.05
C VAL A 99 -1.86 9.66 -8.24
N LEU A 100 -2.60 9.45 -9.34
CA LEU A 100 -2.13 8.71 -10.50
C LEU A 100 -0.80 9.25 -11.08
N PRO A 101 -0.57 10.57 -11.22
CA PRO A 101 0.72 11.07 -11.69
C PRO A 101 1.88 10.68 -10.77
N ASN A 102 1.66 10.68 -9.45
CA ASN A 102 2.66 10.26 -8.46
C ASN A 102 2.90 8.75 -8.47
N PHE A 103 1.90 7.94 -8.83
CA PHE A 103 2.05 6.48 -8.89
C PHE A 103 2.82 5.98 -10.13
N VAL A 104 2.85 6.79 -11.19
CA VAL A 104 3.49 6.44 -12.48
C VAL A 104 4.90 7.04 -12.61
N SER A 105 5.30 7.93 -11.69
CA SER A 105 6.63 8.53 -11.62
C SER A 105 7.67 7.54 -11.07
#